data_AF-A0A059ZR37-F1
#
_entry.id   AF-A0A059ZR37-F1
#
_cell.length_a   1.000
_cell.length_b   1.000
_cell.length_c   1.000
_cell.angle_alpha   90.00
_cell.angle_beta   90.00
_cell.angle_gamma   90.00
#
_symmetry.space_group_name_H-M   'P 1'
#
loop_
_entity.id
_entity.type
_entity.pdbx_description
1 polymer ?
#
loop_
_entity_poly.entity_id
_entity_poly.type
_entity_poly.pdbx_seq_one_letter_code
_entity_poly.pdbx_strand_id
1 'polypeptide(L)'
;MSVYFDIRNDAVAVIETDTPETGWIKLTTKQSRLAARYRVEAGKVVDAYPGKTDEEVLAAIAEQQAAQEQPTKPSSPRVLTKLQFLNRFTNEELAAVYTAAKTNVLIEVFLDKLKLAQEINLDDPQTVGGLQALAAVGLLSEARVQEVLA
;
A
#
# COMPACT_ATOMS: atom_id res chain seq x y z
N MET A 1 31.33 4.44 -30.94
CA MET A 1 30.28 4.18 -29.94
C MET A 1 29.03 5.00 -30.22
N SER A 2 27.97 4.35 -30.69
CA SER A 2 26.63 4.93 -30.71
C SER A 2 25.88 4.54 -29.43
N VAL A 3 24.90 5.35 -29.02
CA VAL A 3 24.09 5.09 -27.83
C VAL A 3 22.70 4.62 -28.25
N TYR A 4 22.17 3.60 -27.59
CA TYR A 4 20.87 2.99 -27.88
C TYR A 4 20.05 2.78 -26.61
N PHE A 5 18.73 2.86 -26.72
CA PHE A 5 17.76 2.35 -25.76
C PHE A 5 17.49 0.87 -26.05
N ASP A 6 17.79 0.00 -25.10
CA ASP A 6 17.31 -1.38 -25.09
C ASP A 6 15.94 -1.44 -24.45
N ILE A 7 14.95 -2.00 -25.16
CA ILE A 7 13.56 -2.15 -24.70
C ILE A 7 13.11 -3.62 -24.62
N ARG A 8 14.03 -4.58 -24.74
CA ARG A 8 13.70 -6.02 -24.84
C ARG A 8 13.00 -6.59 -23.59
N ASN A 9 13.14 -5.95 -22.43
CA ASN A 9 12.60 -6.40 -21.16
C ASN A 9 11.43 -5.54 -20.64
N ASP A 10 10.72 -4.83 -21.53
CA ASP A 10 9.69 -3.82 -21.16
C ASP A 10 10.22 -2.67 -20.27
N ALA A 11 11.55 -2.63 -20.11
CA ALA A 11 12.30 -1.62 -19.38
C ALA A 11 13.25 -0.93 -20.34
N VAL A 12 13.47 0.37 -20.14
CA VAL A 12 14.42 1.14 -20.93
C VAL A 12 15.79 1.08 -20.26
N ALA A 13 16.78 0.54 -20.96
CA ALA A 13 18.19 0.61 -20.57
C ALA A 13 19.02 1.36 -21.63
N VAL A 14 20.04 2.09 -21.20
CA VAL A 14 20.93 2.82 -22.13
C VAL A 14 22.22 2.02 -22.33
N ILE A 15 22.52 1.69 -23.59
CA ILE A 15 23.67 0.89 -23.99
C ILE A 15 24.53 1.67 -24.98
N GLU A 16 25.85 1.61 -24.81
CA GLU A 16 26.82 2.18 -25.74
C GLU A 16 27.53 1.06 -26.48
N THR A 17 27.44 1.06 -27.80
CA THR A 17 27.95 -0.02 -28.65
C THR A 17 28.06 0.44 -30.10
N ASP A 18 28.87 -0.26 -30.90
CA ASP A 18 28.96 -0.07 -32.35
C ASP A 18 28.25 -1.19 -33.12
N THR A 19 27.78 -2.24 -32.44
CA THR A 19 27.04 -3.37 -33.02
C THR A 19 25.60 -3.42 -32.48
N PRO A 20 24.61 -2.78 -33.15
CA PRO A 20 23.24 -2.76 -32.66
C PRO A 20 22.54 -4.13 -32.77
N GLU A 21 21.75 -4.49 -31.76
CA GLU A 21 20.90 -5.68 -31.76
C GLU A 21 19.43 -5.36 -32.10
N THR A 22 18.64 -6.38 -32.44
CA THR A 22 17.20 -6.22 -32.67
C THR A 22 16.49 -5.86 -31.37
N GLY A 23 15.66 -4.82 -31.40
CA GLY A 23 15.00 -4.27 -30.21
C GLY A 23 15.72 -3.09 -29.57
N TRP A 24 16.79 -2.58 -30.21
CA TRP A 24 17.47 -1.35 -29.77
C TRP A 24 17.05 -0.14 -30.61
N ILE A 25 16.77 0.98 -29.92
CA ILE A 25 16.36 2.24 -30.54
C ILE A 25 17.48 3.25 -30.36
N LYS A 26 18.04 3.78 -31.45
CA LYS A 26 19.17 4.73 -31.38
C LYS A 26 18.75 6.01 -30.65
N LEU A 27 19.55 6.44 -29.67
CA LEU A 27 19.35 7.74 -29.01
C LEU A 27 19.63 8.87 -30.00
N THR A 28 18.75 9.87 -29.97
CA THR A 28 18.98 11.14 -30.65
C THR A 28 19.65 12.15 -29.70
N THR A 29 20.31 13.16 -30.26
CA THR A 29 21.00 14.20 -29.47
C THR A 29 20.06 15.06 -28.61
N LYS A 30 18.75 15.00 -28.86
CA LYS A 30 17.73 15.68 -28.05
C LYS A 30 17.24 14.86 -26.85
N GLN A 31 17.59 13.57 -26.81
CA GLN A 31 17.17 12.64 -25.77
C GLN A 31 18.25 12.55 -24.69
N SER A 32 17.83 12.65 -23.44
CA SER A 32 18.64 12.36 -22.26
C SER A 32 19.15 10.91 -22.25
N ARG A 33 20.33 10.71 -21.65
CA ARG A 33 20.95 9.40 -21.38
C ARG A 33 20.42 8.74 -20.10
N LEU A 34 19.52 9.39 -19.37
CA LEU A 34 18.91 8.83 -18.17
C LEU A 34 17.77 7.88 -18.56
N ALA A 35 18.04 6.59 -18.55
CA ALA A 35 17.06 5.54 -18.91
C ALA A 35 15.77 5.64 -18.08
N ALA A 36 15.91 5.99 -16.80
CA ALA A 36 14.82 6.10 -15.84
C ALA A 36 13.75 7.17 -16.19
N ARG A 37 14.06 8.11 -17.09
CA ARG A 37 13.08 9.08 -17.60
C ARG A 37 12.08 8.47 -18.56
N TYR A 38 12.46 7.38 -19.21
CA TYR A 38 11.72 6.82 -20.31
C TYR A 38 10.99 5.55 -19.88
N ARG A 39 9.86 5.30 -20.54
CA ARG A 39 9.06 4.09 -20.36
C ARG A 39 8.80 3.46 -21.71
N VAL A 40 8.55 2.15 -21.70
CA VAL A 40 8.13 1.44 -22.89
C VAL A 40 6.61 1.43 -22.92
N GLU A 41 6.00 2.05 -23.93
CA GLU A 41 4.56 1.98 -24.19
C GLU A 41 4.33 1.41 -25.58
N ALA A 42 3.64 0.27 -25.67
CA ALA A 42 3.36 -0.42 -26.93
C ALA A 42 4.62 -0.63 -27.82
N GLY A 43 5.75 -0.98 -27.20
CA GLY A 43 7.03 -1.21 -27.89
C GLY A 43 7.76 0.07 -28.35
N LYS A 44 7.38 1.25 -27.83
CA LYS A 44 8.03 2.53 -28.11
C LYS A 44 8.55 3.17 -26.84
N VAL A 45 9.68 3.87 -26.95
CA VAL A 45 10.26 4.66 -25.86
C VAL A 45 9.51 5.99 -25.77
N VAL A 46 8.80 6.21 -24.66
CA VAL A 46 8.08 7.45 -24.35
C VAL A 46 8.76 8.14 -23.17
N ASP A 47 9.02 9.44 -23.29
CA ASP A 47 9.54 10.26 -22.19
C ASP A 47 8.42 10.57 -21.20
N ALA A 48 8.54 10.05 -19.97
CA ALA A 48 7.56 10.24 -18.91
C ALA A 48 7.72 11.59 -18.19
N TYR A 49 8.79 12.34 -18.48
CA TYR A 49 9.10 13.61 -17.83
C TYR A 49 9.47 14.69 -18.87
N PRO A 50 8.56 15.05 -19.78
CA PRO A 50 8.85 16.07 -20.78
C PRO A 50 9.17 17.42 -20.12
N GLY A 51 10.22 18.08 -20.59
CA GLY A 51 10.61 19.44 -20.15
C GLY A 51 11.34 19.52 -18.81
N LYS A 52 11.58 18.41 -18.11
CA LYS A 52 12.41 18.39 -16.89
C LYS A 52 13.88 18.13 -17.19
N THR A 53 14.79 18.63 -16.37
CA THR A 53 16.21 18.26 -16.41
C THR A 53 16.45 16.87 -15.80
N ASP A 54 17.61 16.28 -16.04
CA ASP A 54 17.95 14.94 -15.53
C ASP A 54 18.00 14.90 -14.00
N GLU A 55 18.45 15.99 -13.39
CA GLU A 55 18.53 16.13 -11.94
C GLU A 55 17.13 16.20 -11.30
N GLU A 56 16.22 16.97 -11.89
CA GLU A 56 14.81 17.03 -11.44
C GLU A 56 14.08 15.70 -11.58
N VAL A 57 14.42 14.90 -12.61
CA VAL A 57 13.82 13.58 -12.76
C VAL A 57 14.41 12.57 -11.79
N LEU A 58 15.73 12.61 -11.57
CA LEU A 58 16.35 11.75 -10.57
C LEU A 58 15.80 12.07 -9.17
N ALA A 59 15.64 13.36 -8.84
CA ALA A 59 15.01 13.79 -7.59
C ALA A 59 13.55 13.34 -7.49
N ALA A 60 12.73 13.55 -8.52
CA ALA A 60 11.34 13.12 -8.52
C ALA A 60 11.20 11.58 -8.41
N ILE A 61 12.08 10.82 -9.05
CA ILE A 61 12.11 9.35 -8.94
C ILE A 61 12.54 8.93 -7.55
N ALA A 62 13.54 9.59 -6.96
CA ALA A 62 13.97 9.33 -5.59
C ALA A 62 12.88 9.68 -4.57
N GLU A 63 12.13 10.78 -4.76
CA GLU A 63 10.97 11.12 -3.93
C GLU A 63 9.84 10.11 -4.09
N GLN A 64 9.58 9.62 -5.31
CA GLN A 64 8.59 8.57 -5.57
C GLN A 64 9.01 7.23 -4.94
N GLN A 65 10.30 6.87 -5.03
CA GLN A 65 10.84 5.69 -4.37
C GLN A 65 10.76 5.84 -2.85
N ALA A 66 11.16 6.98 -2.29
CA ALA A 66 11.04 7.27 -0.87
C ALA A 66 9.58 7.25 -0.36
N ALA A 67 8.62 7.70 -1.19
CA ALA A 67 7.19 7.60 -0.89
C ALA A 67 6.67 6.16 -0.97
N GLN A 68 7.24 5.32 -1.84
CA GLN A 68 6.95 3.88 -1.93
C GLN A 68 7.68 3.05 -0.86
N GLU A 69 8.81 3.55 -0.35
CA GLU A 69 9.62 3.00 0.73
C GLU A 69 9.17 3.51 2.11
N GLN A 70 8.05 4.23 2.18
CA GLN A 70 7.32 4.30 3.44
C GLN A 70 7.12 2.85 3.89
N PRO A 71 7.62 2.48 5.08
CA PRO A 71 7.46 1.12 5.54
C PRO A 71 5.97 0.91 5.78
N THR A 72 5.26 0.37 4.79
CA THR A 72 4.19 -0.57 5.11
C THR A 72 4.92 -1.72 5.79
N LYS A 73 5.18 -1.57 7.09
CA LYS A 73 5.56 -2.67 7.96
C LYS A 73 4.70 -3.84 7.48
N PRO A 74 5.27 -4.95 7.01
CA PRO A 74 4.52 -6.18 6.96
C PRO A 74 4.16 -6.44 8.43
N SER A 75 3.00 -5.94 8.85
CA SER A 75 2.36 -6.34 10.07
C SER A 75 2.21 -7.84 9.89
N SER A 76 3.10 -8.61 10.52
CA SER A 76 2.95 -10.05 10.65
C SER A 76 1.46 -10.29 10.88
N PRO A 77 0.79 -11.17 10.11
CA PRO A 77 -0.67 -11.28 10.13
C PRO A 77 -1.12 -11.21 11.58
N ARG A 78 -1.75 -10.08 11.95
CA ARG A 78 -2.13 -9.78 13.34
C ARG A 78 -3.39 -10.56 13.66
N VAL A 79 -3.25 -11.87 13.49
CA VAL A 79 -4.29 -12.86 13.65
C VAL A 79 -4.25 -13.26 15.12
N LEU A 80 -5.18 -12.71 15.86
CA LEU A 80 -5.40 -13.01 17.26
C LEU A 80 -6.45 -14.10 17.38
N THR A 81 -6.30 -14.94 18.41
CA THR A 81 -7.40 -15.78 18.86
C THR A 81 -8.51 -14.89 19.46
N LYS A 82 -9.75 -15.38 19.46
CA LYS A 82 -10.90 -14.67 20.06
C LYS A 82 -10.62 -14.18 21.49
N LEU A 83 -10.00 -15.02 22.32
CA LEU A 83 -9.64 -14.64 23.69
C LEU A 83 -8.54 -13.56 23.73
N GLN A 84 -7.53 -13.64 22.88
CA GLN A 84 -6.49 -12.60 22.83
C GLN A 84 -7.06 -11.25 22.40
N PHE A 85 -8.01 -11.25 21.47
CA PHE A 85 -8.72 -10.03 21.08
C PHE A 85 -9.59 -9.49 22.20
N LEU A 86 -10.41 -10.33 22.86
CA LEU A 86 -11.27 -9.89 23.96
C LEU A 86 -10.47 -9.40 25.17
N ASN A 87 -9.30 -9.98 25.46
CA ASN A 87 -8.40 -9.52 26.51
C ASN A 87 -7.75 -8.16 26.23
N ARG A 88 -7.90 -7.62 25.00
CA ARG A 88 -7.50 -6.25 24.68
C ARG A 88 -8.52 -5.23 25.17
N PHE A 89 -9.74 -5.64 25.52
CA PHE A 89 -10.76 -4.76 26.06
C PHE A 89 -10.81 -4.86 27.58
N THR A 90 -11.27 -3.80 28.22
CA THR A 90 -11.65 -3.88 29.63
C THR A 90 -13.02 -4.55 29.77
N ASN A 91 -13.29 -5.11 30.95
CA ASN A 91 -14.59 -5.73 31.22
C ASN A 91 -15.74 -4.71 31.13
N GLU A 92 -15.48 -3.44 31.47
CA GLU A 92 -16.45 -2.35 31.38
C GLU A 92 -16.78 -2.01 29.92
N GLU A 93 -15.76 -1.94 29.05
CA GLU A 93 -15.94 -1.74 27.61
C GLU A 93 -16.76 -2.89 27.00
N LEU A 94 -16.43 -4.13 27.34
CA LEU A 94 -17.19 -5.29 26.86
C LEU A 94 -18.64 -5.23 27.35
N ALA A 95 -18.88 -4.94 28.62
CA ALA A 95 -20.24 -4.84 29.17
C ALA A 95 -21.06 -3.74 28.46
N ALA A 96 -20.44 -2.59 28.16
CA ALA A 96 -21.08 -1.52 27.40
C ALA A 96 -21.42 -1.97 25.97
N VAL A 97 -20.48 -2.62 25.27
CA VAL A 97 -20.69 -3.15 23.91
C VAL A 97 -21.80 -4.20 23.88
N TYR A 98 -21.82 -5.15 24.82
CA TYR A 98 -22.88 -6.16 24.93
C TYR A 98 -24.24 -5.54 25.30
N THR A 99 -24.26 -4.45 26.06
CA THR A 99 -25.49 -3.73 26.37
C THR A 99 -26.03 -2.99 25.15
N ALA A 100 -25.15 -2.33 24.40
CA ALA A 100 -25.51 -1.63 23.16
C ALA A 100 -25.95 -2.60 22.04
N ALA A 101 -25.39 -3.81 22.00
CA ALA A 101 -25.81 -4.84 21.06
C ALA A 101 -27.31 -5.17 21.20
N LYS A 102 -27.85 -5.14 22.43
CA LYS A 102 -29.29 -5.41 22.67
C LYS A 102 -30.23 -4.40 22.04
N THR A 103 -29.74 -3.19 21.73
CA THR A 103 -30.54 -2.10 21.16
C THR A 103 -30.12 -1.76 19.73
N ASN A 104 -28.92 -2.17 19.31
CA ASN A 104 -28.37 -1.93 17.98
C ASN A 104 -28.02 -3.25 17.28
N VAL A 105 -28.87 -3.63 16.34
CA VAL A 105 -28.76 -4.86 15.54
C VAL A 105 -27.42 -4.95 14.81
N LEU A 106 -26.83 -3.82 14.37
CA LEU A 106 -25.53 -3.85 13.67
C LEU A 106 -24.39 -4.27 14.60
N ILE A 107 -24.44 -3.84 15.86
CA ILE A 107 -23.46 -4.22 16.88
C ILE A 107 -23.67 -5.69 17.28
N GLU A 108 -24.92 -6.14 17.38
CA GLU A 108 -25.24 -7.55 17.61
C GLU A 108 -24.69 -8.45 16.50
N VAL A 109 -24.91 -8.08 15.24
CA VAL A 109 -24.37 -8.79 14.07
C VAL A 109 -22.84 -8.82 14.09
N PHE A 110 -22.18 -7.74 14.48
CA PHE A 110 -20.72 -7.71 14.64
C PHE A 110 -20.25 -8.69 15.72
N LEU A 111 -20.89 -8.68 16.91
CA LEU A 111 -20.55 -9.61 17.99
C LEU A 111 -20.78 -11.07 17.60
N ASP A 112 -21.84 -11.38 16.87
CA ASP A 112 -22.10 -12.75 16.42
C ASP A 112 -21.11 -13.21 15.36
N LYS A 113 -20.74 -12.34 14.40
CA LYS A 113 -19.64 -12.63 13.48
C LYS A 113 -18.32 -12.86 14.22
N LEU A 114 -18.04 -12.06 15.24
CA LEU A 114 -16.85 -12.20 16.07
C LEU A 114 -16.83 -13.53 16.84
N LYS A 115 -17.98 -13.99 17.35
CA LYS A 115 -18.10 -15.31 18.00
C LYS A 115 -17.89 -16.45 17.00
N LEU A 116 -18.41 -16.33 15.78
CA LEU A 116 -18.31 -17.33 14.71
C LEU A 116 -16.91 -17.38 14.07
N ALA A 117 -16.17 -16.27 14.07
CA ALA A 117 -14.83 -16.21 13.53
C ALA A 117 -13.92 -17.26 14.18
N GLN A 118 -13.11 -17.97 13.39
CA GLN A 118 -12.10 -18.90 13.92
C GLN A 118 -10.89 -18.12 14.46
N GLU A 119 -10.56 -17.04 13.78
CA GLU A 119 -9.42 -16.17 14.05
C GLU A 119 -9.80 -14.72 13.74
N ILE A 120 -9.19 -13.77 14.44
CA ILE A 120 -9.48 -12.34 14.28
C ILE A 120 -8.24 -11.66 13.71
N ASN A 121 -8.34 -11.25 12.45
CA ASN A 121 -7.32 -10.43 11.82
C ASN A 121 -7.58 -8.94 12.12
N LEU A 122 -6.61 -8.27 12.74
CA LEU A 122 -6.67 -6.83 13.05
C LEU A 122 -6.59 -5.95 11.80
N ASP A 123 -6.00 -6.47 10.72
CA ASP A 123 -5.90 -5.76 9.43
C ASP A 123 -7.15 -6.00 8.54
N ASP A 124 -8.10 -6.84 8.99
CA ASP A 124 -9.31 -7.12 8.21
C ASP A 124 -10.26 -5.91 8.21
N PRO A 125 -10.75 -5.46 7.03
CA PRO A 125 -11.66 -4.32 6.93
C PRO A 125 -12.97 -4.49 7.72
N GLN A 126 -13.48 -5.72 7.91
CA GLN A 126 -14.66 -5.95 8.74
C GLN A 126 -14.33 -5.73 10.22
N THR A 127 -13.18 -6.20 10.70
CA THR A 127 -12.72 -5.98 12.08
C THR A 127 -12.52 -4.49 12.36
N VAL A 128 -11.80 -3.79 11.47
CA VAL A 128 -11.55 -2.35 11.59
C VAL A 128 -12.88 -1.58 11.54
N GLY A 129 -13.75 -1.89 10.58
CA GLY A 129 -15.05 -1.24 10.46
C GLY A 129 -15.96 -1.47 11.66
N GLY A 130 -15.93 -2.66 12.27
CA GLY A 130 -16.66 -2.97 13.50
C GLY A 130 -16.20 -2.12 14.68
N LEU A 131 -14.88 -1.97 14.88
CA LEU A 131 -14.33 -1.12 15.94
C LEU A 131 -14.62 0.37 15.70
N GLN A 132 -14.55 0.82 14.46
CA GLN A 132 -14.94 2.18 14.10
C GLN A 132 -16.43 2.45 14.34
N ALA A 133 -17.30 1.47 14.07
CA ALA A 133 -18.73 1.59 14.37
C ALA A 133 -18.98 1.73 15.88
N LEU A 134 -18.26 0.98 16.71
CA LEU A 134 -18.30 1.12 18.17
C LEU A 134 -17.83 2.52 18.62
N ALA A 135 -16.81 3.08 17.97
CA ALA A 135 -16.39 4.45 18.25
C ALA A 135 -17.41 5.50 17.80
N ALA A 136 -18.05 5.30 16.65
CA ALA A 136 -19.06 6.21 16.11
C ALA A 136 -20.29 6.33 17.02
N VAL A 137 -20.64 5.26 17.75
CA VAL A 137 -21.72 5.28 18.74
C VAL A 137 -21.25 5.65 20.16
N GLY A 138 -19.98 6.04 20.32
CA GLY A 138 -19.41 6.48 21.59
C GLY A 138 -19.14 5.37 22.61
N LEU A 139 -19.12 4.09 22.18
CA LEU A 139 -18.81 2.96 23.06
C LEU A 139 -17.31 2.76 23.26
N LEU A 140 -16.50 3.21 22.29
CA LEU A 140 -15.05 3.23 22.35
C LEU A 140 -14.57 4.63 21.94
N SER A 141 -13.44 5.08 22.50
CA SER A 141 -12.76 6.25 21.96
C SER A 141 -11.93 5.86 20.73
N GLU A 142 -11.67 6.81 19.84
CA GLU A 142 -10.77 6.57 18.69
C GLU A 142 -9.38 6.11 19.15
N ALA A 143 -8.88 6.66 20.26
CA ALA A 143 -7.63 6.24 20.88
C ALA A 143 -7.68 4.75 21.29
N ARG A 144 -8.80 4.28 21.84
CA ARG A 144 -8.94 2.88 22.24
C ARG A 144 -9.01 1.94 21.04
N VAL A 145 -9.67 2.35 19.95
CA VAL A 145 -9.66 1.59 18.69
C VAL A 145 -8.23 1.39 18.19
N GLN A 146 -7.41 2.45 18.22
CA GLN A 146 -6.01 2.34 17.83
C GLN A 146 -5.21 1.41 18.76
N GLU A 147 -5.46 1.45 20.07
CA GLU A 147 -4.78 0.54 21.01
C GLU A 147 -5.18 -0.93 20.83
N VAL A 148 -6.44 -1.22 20.49
CA VAL A 148 -6.88 -2.59 20.20
C VAL A 148 -6.23 -3.11 18.92
N LEU A 149 -6.09 -2.24 17.91
CA LEU A 149 -5.48 -2.53 16.61
C LEU A 149 -3.93 -2.53 16.62
N ALA A 150 -3.30 -2.08 17.71
CA ALA A 150 -1.85 -1.97 17.85
C ALA A 150 -1.13 -3.33 18.06
#